data_AF-A0A836P366-F1
#
_entry.id   AF-A0A836P366-F1
#
_cell.length_a   1.000
_cell.length_b   1.000
_cell.length_c   1.000
_cell.angle_alpha   90.00
_cell.angle_beta   90.00
_cell.angle_gamma   90.00
#
_symmetry.space_group_name_H-M   'P 1'
#
loop_
_entity.id
_entity.type
_entity.pdbx_description
1 polymer ?
#
loop_
_entity_poly.entity_id
_entity_poly.type
_entity_poly.pdbx_seq_one_letter_code
_entity_poly.pdbx_strand_id
1 'polypeptide(L)'
;IFLNLVQIGYSVWKRKEHMDYTGDPWDGRTLEWATSSPPPFYNFAVLPHIDDRDQFWADKQNGKGWVRPSKYEAIHMPRNTGAGVYIGAFSVLLGFGLIWHIWWLAIIGLVGMIGSFIARTFDDDIDYWVPADEVERIENARFALLEQQQAAQAAKVV
;
A
#
# COMPACT_ATOMS: atom_id res chain seq x y z
N ILE A 1 14.06 8.35 -22.60
CA ILE A 1 14.50 8.79 -21.24
C ILE A 1 14.01 10.20 -20.94
N PHE A 2 14.42 11.23 -21.70
CA PHE A 2 14.00 12.63 -21.47
C PHE A 2 12.47 12.81 -21.35
N LEU A 3 11.69 12.30 -22.31
CA LEU A 3 10.22 12.43 -22.28
C LEU A 3 9.58 11.77 -21.04
N ASN A 4 10.11 10.64 -20.57
CA ASN A 4 9.62 10.01 -19.33
C ASN A 4 9.89 10.88 -18.11
N LEU A 5 11.07 11.52 -18.01
CA LEU A 5 11.39 12.41 -16.90
C LEU A 5 10.48 13.65 -16.89
N VAL A 6 10.22 14.22 -18.07
CA VAL A 6 9.28 15.35 -18.21
C VAL A 6 7.87 14.92 -17.81
N GLN A 7 7.40 13.77 -18.28
CA GLN A 7 6.07 13.24 -17.97
C GLN A 7 5.89 13.00 -16.46
N ILE A 8 6.85 12.35 -15.79
CA ILE A 8 6.82 12.13 -14.34
C ILE A 8 6.89 13.47 -13.59
N GLY A 9 7.80 14.36 -13.98
CA GLY A 9 7.98 15.67 -13.34
C GLY A 9 6.71 16.53 -13.42
N TYR A 10 6.08 16.59 -14.59
CA TYR A 10 4.82 17.31 -14.79
C TYR A 10 3.67 16.68 -13.99
N SER A 11 3.56 15.35 -14.01
CA SER A 11 2.53 14.63 -13.24
C SER A 11 2.62 14.91 -11.74
N VAL A 12 3.84 14.90 -11.17
CA VAL A 12 4.05 15.22 -9.74
C VAL A 12 3.73 16.68 -9.42
N TRP A 13 4.06 17.61 -10.34
CA TRP A 13 3.74 19.04 -10.20
C TRP A 13 2.23 19.28 -10.21
N LYS A 14 1.50 18.63 -11.13
CA LYS A 14 0.06 18.80 -11.34
C LYS A 14 -0.83 17.79 -10.62
N ARG A 15 -0.27 16.98 -9.70
CA ARG A 15 -0.99 15.89 -9.03
C ARG A 15 -2.32 16.30 -8.40
N LYS A 16 -2.43 17.50 -7.82
CA LYS A 16 -3.65 17.98 -7.15
C LYS A 16 -4.80 18.27 -8.13
N GLU A 17 -4.48 18.56 -9.39
CA GLU A 17 -5.48 18.87 -10.44
C GLU A 17 -6.01 17.60 -11.11
N HIS A 18 -5.29 16.48 -11.00
CA HIS A 18 -5.58 15.22 -11.69
C HIS A 18 -5.72 14.05 -10.69
N MET A 19 -6.27 14.32 -9.50
CA MET A 19 -6.52 13.27 -8.51
C MET A 19 -7.72 12.43 -8.92
N ASP A 20 -7.58 11.12 -8.78
CA ASP A 20 -8.70 10.20 -8.79
C ASP A 20 -9.35 10.18 -7.41
N TYR A 21 -10.67 10.32 -7.37
CA TYR A 21 -11.48 10.33 -6.14
C TYR A 21 -12.37 9.09 -6.03
N THR A 22 -12.42 8.22 -7.04
CA THR A 22 -13.25 7.02 -7.01
C THR A 22 -12.46 5.78 -6.58
N GLY A 23 -11.17 5.70 -6.91
CA GLY A 23 -10.41 4.46 -6.81
C GLY A 23 -10.34 3.69 -8.12
N ASP A 24 -11.16 4.06 -9.09
CA ASP A 24 -11.29 3.39 -10.40
C ASP A 24 -11.33 4.42 -11.54
N PRO A 25 -10.16 4.96 -11.96
CA PRO A 25 -10.08 5.94 -13.03
C PRO A 25 -10.22 5.33 -14.44
N TRP A 26 -10.20 4.00 -14.56
CA TRP A 26 -10.16 3.29 -15.86
C TRP A 26 -11.32 2.34 -16.09
N ASP A 27 -12.29 2.28 -15.17
CA ASP A 27 -13.34 1.25 -15.16
C ASP A 27 -12.74 -0.18 -15.13
N GLY A 28 -11.74 -0.38 -14.26
CA GLY A 28 -10.98 -1.60 -14.11
C GLY A 28 -11.82 -2.78 -13.60
N ARG A 29 -11.32 -4.00 -13.81
CA ARG A 29 -12.09 -5.25 -13.60
C ARG A 29 -11.78 -5.98 -12.30
N THR A 30 -10.59 -5.77 -11.80
CA THR A 30 -9.95 -6.50 -10.71
C THR A 30 -10.03 -5.73 -9.39
N LEU A 31 -9.73 -6.39 -8.28
CA LEU A 31 -9.99 -5.88 -6.92
C LEU A 31 -9.16 -4.64 -6.55
N GLU A 32 -8.04 -4.38 -7.19
CA GLU A 32 -7.24 -3.18 -6.93
C GLU A 32 -7.99 -1.88 -7.30
N TRP A 33 -9.01 -1.97 -8.15
CA TRP A 33 -9.90 -0.85 -8.49
C TRP A 33 -11.08 -0.73 -7.52
N ALA A 34 -11.24 -1.71 -6.61
CA ALA A 34 -12.26 -1.72 -5.57
C ALA A 34 -11.80 -1.04 -4.27
N THR A 35 -10.57 -0.50 -4.21
CA THR A 35 -10.04 0.26 -3.06
C THR A 35 -10.07 1.78 -3.34
N SER A 36 -9.78 2.63 -2.35
CA SER A 36 -9.62 4.07 -2.57
C SER A 36 -8.33 4.42 -3.32
N SER A 37 -8.27 5.65 -3.84
CA SER A 37 -7.06 6.27 -4.39
C SER A 37 -6.58 7.41 -3.48
N PRO A 38 -5.44 7.28 -2.78
CA PRO A 38 -4.62 6.08 -2.61
C PRO A 38 -5.31 5.01 -1.74
N PRO A 39 -4.87 3.74 -1.81
CA PRO A 39 -5.41 2.69 -0.96
C PRO A 39 -5.06 2.95 0.51
N PRO A 40 -5.91 2.53 1.46
CA PRO A 40 -5.56 2.58 2.87
C PRO A 40 -4.43 1.58 3.14
N PHE A 41 -3.67 1.81 4.21
CA PHE A 41 -2.48 1.01 4.55
C PHE A 41 -2.79 -0.46 4.88
N TYR A 42 -4.06 -0.80 5.15
CA TYR A 42 -4.57 -2.17 5.34
C TYR A 42 -5.19 -2.77 4.08
N ASN A 43 -5.21 -2.06 2.95
CA ASN A 43 -5.88 -2.40 1.68
C ASN A 43 -7.41 -2.55 1.81
N PHE A 44 -7.91 -3.66 2.35
CA PHE A 44 -9.34 -3.94 2.47
C PHE A 44 -9.74 -3.99 3.95
N ALA A 45 -10.74 -3.20 4.33
CA ALA A 45 -11.29 -3.21 5.68
C ALA A 45 -12.05 -4.52 6.00
N VAL A 46 -12.67 -5.12 4.98
CA VAL A 46 -13.33 -6.43 5.03
C VAL A 46 -12.85 -7.21 3.83
N LEU A 47 -12.45 -8.47 4.04
CA LEU A 47 -11.97 -9.32 2.96
C LEU A 47 -13.08 -9.56 1.91
N PRO A 48 -12.82 -9.28 0.62
CA PRO A 48 -13.80 -9.53 -0.43
C PRO A 48 -14.04 -11.04 -0.59
N HIS A 49 -15.30 -11.41 -0.79
CA HIS A 49 -15.67 -12.77 -1.17
C HIS A 49 -15.52 -12.93 -2.69
N ILE A 50 -14.87 -14.00 -3.14
CA ILE A 50 -14.50 -14.21 -4.55
C ILE A 50 -15.25 -15.42 -5.11
N ASP A 51 -16.19 -15.18 -6.01
CA ASP A 51 -16.98 -16.20 -6.71
C ASP A 51 -16.73 -16.20 -8.23
N ASP A 52 -16.14 -15.11 -8.76
CA ASP A 52 -15.82 -14.97 -10.19
C ASP A 52 -14.34 -14.59 -10.37
N ARG A 53 -13.82 -14.83 -11.58
CA ARG A 53 -12.45 -14.48 -11.99
C ARG A 53 -12.18 -12.98 -11.86
N ASP A 54 -13.16 -12.16 -12.25
CA ASP A 54 -13.10 -10.70 -12.15
C ASP A 54 -14.17 -10.21 -11.19
N GLN A 55 -13.99 -10.50 -9.89
CA GLN A 55 -14.99 -10.25 -8.85
C GLN A 55 -15.53 -8.81 -8.87
N PHE A 56 -14.65 -7.80 -8.94
CA PHE A 56 -15.08 -6.40 -8.92
C PHE A 56 -15.91 -6.03 -10.17
N TRP A 57 -15.58 -6.59 -11.33
CA TRP A 57 -16.36 -6.41 -12.56
C TRP A 57 -17.76 -7.04 -12.46
N ALA A 58 -17.85 -8.25 -11.92
CA ALA A 58 -19.12 -8.91 -11.67
C ALA A 58 -19.97 -8.11 -10.67
N ASP A 59 -19.36 -7.62 -9.59
CA ASP A 59 -20.03 -6.79 -8.59
C ASP A 59 -20.55 -5.49 -9.18
N LYS A 60 -19.77 -4.78 -10.03
CA LYS A 60 -20.24 -3.59 -10.74
C LYS A 60 -21.46 -3.86 -11.62
N GLN A 61 -21.43 -4.93 -12.41
CA GLN A 61 -22.56 -5.33 -13.27
C GLN A 61 -23.82 -5.69 -12.46
N ASN A 62 -23.64 -6.27 -11.27
CA ASN A 62 -24.73 -6.63 -10.36
C ASN A 62 -25.20 -5.46 -9.46
N GLY A 63 -24.66 -4.25 -9.66
CA GLY A 63 -24.99 -3.08 -8.84
C GLY A 63 -24.42 -3.12 -7.41
N LYS A 64 -23.44 -4.00 -7.16
CA LYS A 64 -22.76 -4.23 -5.87
C LYS A 64 -21.30 -3.76 -5.88
N GLY A 65 -20.89 -2.94 -6.85
CA GLY A 65 -19.48 -2.53 -7.00
C GLY A 65 -18.89 -1.83 -5.77
N TRP A 66 -19.69 -1.04 -5.05
CA TRP A 66 -19.27 -0.36 -3.82
C TRP A 66 -20.33 -0.52 -2.74
N VAL A 67 -20.21 -1.58 -1.93
CA VAL A 67 -21.12 -1.84 -0.81
C VAL A 67 -20.45 -1.43 0.49
N ARG A 68 -21.15 -0.61 1.29
CA ARG A 68 -20.70 -0.26 2.64
C ARG A 68 -20.89 -1.46 3.58
N PRO A 69 -19.83 -1.97 4.23
CA PRO A 69 -19.96 -2.99 5.25
C PRO A 69 -20.81 -2.52 6.43
N SER A 70 -21.56 -3.43 7.05
CA SER A 70 -22.39 -3.12 8.21
C SER A 70 -21.60 -2.97 9.51
N LYS A 71 -20.42 -3.60 9.59
CA LYS A 71 -19.56 -3.60 10.78
C LYS A 71 -18.09 -3.67 10.35
N TYR A 72 -17.26 -2.93 11.08
CA TYR A 72 -15.80 -3.00 10.99
C TYR A 72 -15.21 -3.70 12.20
N GLU A 73 -14.07 -4.34 12.00
CA GLU A 73 -13.32 -5.04 13.03
C GLU A 73 -11.90 -4.47 13.13
N ALA A 74 -11.25 -4.70 14.27
CA ALA A 74 -9.87 -4.28 14.43
C ALA A 74 -8.97 -5.11 13.50
N ILE A 75 -7.99 -4.44 12.86
CA ILE A 75 -7.11 -5.07 11.87
C ILE A 75 -5.71 -5.19 12.48
N HIS A 76 -5.15 -6.40 12.47
CA HIS A 76 -3.77 -6.65 12.87
C HIS A 76 -2.81 -6.24 11.76
N MET A 77 -1.81 -5.43 12.07
CA MET A 77 -0.85 -4.90 11.12
C MET A 77 0.59 -5.05 11.63
N PRO A 78 1.55 -5.39 10.75
CA PRO A 78 2.97 -5.42 11.11
C PRO A 78 3.52 -4.00 11.28
N ARG A 79 4.49 -3.84 12.17
CA ARG A 79 5.26 -2.59 12.31
C ARG A 79 6.38 -2.52 11.28
N ASN A 80 6.77 -1.29 10.97
CA ASN A 80 7.96 -1.02 10.16
C ASN A 80 9.22 -1.40 10.95
N THR A 81 10.21 -1.97 10.28
CA THR A 81 11.51 -2.33 10.87
C THR A 81 12.67 -1.87 10.01
N GLY A 82 13.71 -1.32 10.64
CA GLY A 82 14.96 -0.95 9.98
C GLY A 82 15.92 -2.11 9.74
N ALA A 83 15.61 -3.32 10.25
CA ALA A 83 16.52 -4.47 10.20
C ALA A 83 17.05 -4.78 8.79
N GLY A 84 16.17 -4.71 7.78
CA GLY A 84 16.56 -4.91 6.39
C GLY A 84 17.59 -3.89 5.87
N VAL A 85 17.49 -2.62 6.30
CA VAL A 85 18.44 -1.57 5.92
C VAL A 85 19.82 -1.85 6.51
N TYR A 86 19.89 -2.23 7.79
CA TYR A 86 21.15 -2.54 8.46
C TYR A 86 21.82 -3.79 7.87
N ILE A 87 21.05 -4.87 7.70
CA ILE A 87 21.53 -6.10 7.05
C ILE A 87 22.04 -5.80 5.65
N GLY A 88 21.29 -5.03 4.86
CA GLY A 88 21.69 -4.60 3.51
C GLY A 88 22.98 -3.80 3.51
N ALA A 89 23.12 -2.81 4.40
CA ALA A 89 24.33 -2.00 4.53
C ALA A 89 25.56 -2.86 4.89
N PHE A 90 25.43 -3.77 5.85
CA PHE A 90 26.50 -4.70 6.22
C PHE A 90 26.83 -5.69 5.10
N SER A 91 25.84 -6.11 4.30
CA SER A 91 26.06 -6.92 3.11
C SER A 91 26.90 -6.20 2.05
N VAL A 92 26.66 -4.90 1.87
CA VAL A 92 27.48 -4.06 0.97
C VAL A 92 28.91 -3.97 1.47
N LEU A 93 29.12 -3.75 2.77
CA LEU A 93 30.46 -3.70 3.38
C LEU A 93 31.20 -5.04 3.24
N LEU A 94 30.51 -6.16 3.48
CA LEU A 94 31.05 -7.50 3.31
C LEU A 94 31.47 -7.75 1.86
N GLY A 95 30.58 -7.50 0.90
CA GLY A 95 30.84 -7.70 -0.53
C GLY A 95 32.00 -6.84 -1.03
N PHE A 96 32.03 -5.55 -0.66
CA PHE A 96 33.13 -4.65 -1.01
C PHE A 96 34.45 -5.11 -0.39
N GLY A 97 34.45 -5.49 0.88
CA GLY A 97 35.63 -6.01 1.57
C GLY A 97 36.21 -7.25 0.92
N LEU A 98 35.37 -8.20 0.51
CA LEU A 98 35.82 -9.42 -0.17
C LEU A 98 36.39 -9.16 -1.57
N ILE A 99 35.76 -8.29 -2.37
CA ILE A 99 36.24 -7.95 -3.73
C ILE A 99 37.64 -7.32 -3.66
N TRP A 100 37.84 -6.37 -2.75
CA TRP A 100 39.08 -5.61 -2.63
C TRP A 100 40.09 -6.22 -1.65
N HIS A 101 39.84 -7.43 -1.13
CA HIS A 101 40.69 -8.13 -0.15
C HIS A 101 40.94 -7.33 1.14
N ILE A 102 39.98 -6.48 1.53
CA ILE A 102 40.00 -5.68 2.77
C ILE A 102 39.38 -6.52 3.89
N TRP A 103 40.16 -7.45 4.44
CA TRP A 103 39.67 -8.47 5.37
C TRP A 103 39.05 -7.93 6.66
N TRP A 104 39.58 -6.85 7.23
CA TRP A 104 38.99 -6.25 8.44
C TRP A 104 37.56 -5.73 8.17
N LEU A 105 37.33 -5.16 6.99
CA LEU A 105 36.02 -4.66 6.59
C LEU A 105 35.06 -5.80 6.30
N ALA A 106 35.54 -6.88 5.67
CA ALA A 106 34.75 -8.09 5.45
C ALA A 106 34.29 -8.70 6.78
N ILE A 107 35.17 -8.76 7.79
CA ILE A 107 34.81 -9.23 9.14
C ILE A 107 33.74 -8.32 9.77
N ILE A 108 33.91 -7.00 9.71
CA ILE A 108 32.90 -6.06 10.23
C ILE A 108 31.55 -6.24 9.52
N GLY A 109 31.56 -6.38 8.18
CA GLY A 109 30.36 -6.62 7.40
C GLY A 109 29.66 -7.92 7.80
N LEU A 110 30.41 -9.01 7.97
CA LEU A 110 29.84 -10.29 8.39
C LEU A 110 29.28 -10.25 9.82
N VAL A 111 30.05 -9.72 10.77
CA VAL A 111 29.63 -9.61 12.17
C VAL A 111 28.43 -8.69 12.32
N GLY A 112 28.44 -7.54 11.64
CA GLY A 112 27.32 -6.59 11.65
C GLY A 112 26.05 -7.17 11.04
N MET A 113 26.17 -7.95 9.97
CA MET A 113 25.04 -8.65 9.35
C MET A 113 24.43 -9.67 10.30
N ILE A 114 25.25 -10.58 10.86
CA ILE A 114 24.79 -11.62 11.79
C ILE A 114 24.23 -10.96 13.06
N GLY A 115 24.91 -9.95 13.61
CA GLY A 115 24.46 -9.22 14.79
C GLY A 115 23.11 -8.52 14.58
N SER A 116 22.91 -7.89 13.41
CA SER A 116 21.62 -7.24 13.08
C SER A 116 20.49 -8.26 12.95
N PHE A 117 20.77 -9.43 12.34
CA PHE A 117 19.80 -10.52 12.25
C PHE A 117 19.42 -11.05 13.63
N ILE A 118 20.42 -11.35 14.48
CA ILE A 118 20.20 -11.80 15.86
C ILE A 118 19.37 -10.77 16.62
N ALA A 119 19.74 -9.49 16.60
CA ALA A 119 18.99 -8.44 17.27
C ALA A 119 17.52 -8.38 16.82
N ARG A 120 17.26 -8.53 15.51
CA ARG A 120 15.88 -8.59 14.98
C ARG A 120 15.11 -9.83 15.46
N THR A 121 15.79 -10.93 15.74
CA THR A 121 15.14 -12.18 16.18
C THR A 121 14.65 -12.10 17.62
N PHE A 122 15.22 -11.21 18.43
CA PHE A 122 14.82 -10.95 19.82
C PHE A 122 13.83 -9.78 19.98
N ASP A 123 13.39 -9.20 18.87
CA ASP A 123 12.44 -8.08 18.87
C ASP A 123 11.00 -8.62 18.79
N ASP A 124 10.28 -8.49 19.90
CA ASP A 124 8.89 -8.96 20.07
C ASP A 124 7.84 -7.89 19.70
N ASP A 125 8.20 -6.60 19.61
CA ASP A 125 7.27 -5.52 19.25
C ASP A 125 7.15 -5.40 17.72
N ILE A 126 6.59 -6.44 17.10
CA ILE A 126 6.56 -6.59 15.65
C ILE A 126 5.24 -6.17 15.00
N ASP A 127 4.19 -6.00 15.79
CA ASP A 127 2.84 -5.78 15.31
C ASP A 127 2.03 -4.83 16.20
N TYR A 128 0.89 -4.41 15.67
CA TYR A 128 -0.08 -3.58 16.36
C TYR A 128 -1.49 -3.81 15.81
N TRP A 129 -2.49 -3.35 16.56
CA TRP A 129 -3.88 -3.39 16.13
C TRP A 129 -4.35 -2.00 15.72
N VAL A 130 -4.95 -1.92 14.55
CA VAL A 130 -5.71 -0.76 14.07
C VAL A 130 -7.11 -0.86 14.66
N PRO A 131 -7.55 0.10 15.50
CA PRO A 131 -8.88 0.07 16.09
C PRO A 131 -10.01 0.12 15.04
N ALA A 132 -11.13 -0.54 15.33
CA ALA A 132 -12.27 -0.60 14.40
C ALA A 132 -12.89 0.78 14.11
N ASP A 133 -12.86 1.69 15.08
CA ASP A 133 -13.33 3.08 14.93
C ASP A 133 -12.43 3.89 13.98
N GLU A 134 -11.12 3.62 13.98
CA GLU A 134 -10.21 4.24 13.03
C GLU A 134 -10.47 3.73 11.60
N VAL A 135 -10.66 2.42 11.42
CA VAL A 135 -11.02 1.81 10.14
C VAL A 135 -12.34 2.39 9.63
N GLU A 136 -13.36 2.43 10.49
CA GLU A 136 -14.67 3.00 10.16
C GLU A 136 -14.57 4.46 9.73
N ARG A 137 -13.78 5.28 10.43
CA ARG A 137 -13.56 6.69 10.08
C ARG A 137 -12.93 6.83 8.69
N ILE A 138 -11.93 6.00 8.35
CA ILE A 138 -11.26 6.04 7.06
C ILE A 138 -12.21 5.62 5.93
N GLU A 139 -12.93 4.51 6.11
CA GLU A 139 -13.86 4.00 5.09
C GLU A 139 -15.07 4.92 4.91
N ASN A 140 -15.61 5.52 5.98
CA ASN A 140 -16.70 6.48 5.86
C ASN A 140 -16.28 7.74 5.10
N ALA A 141 -15.04 8.22 5.30
CA ALA A 141 -14.51 9.35 4.51
C ALA A 141 -14.42 9.00 3.02
N ARG A 142 -14.01 7.78 2.70
CA ARG A 142 -13.99 7.25 1.34
C ARG A 142 -15.40 7.18 0.74
N PHE A 143 -16.37 6.58 1.43
CA PHE A 143 -17.73 6.47 0.93
C PHE A 143 -18.39 7.84 0.71
N ALA A 144 -18.11 8.82 1.57
CA ALA A 144 -18.58 10.19 1.36
C ALA A 144 -18.03 10.81 0.07
N LEU A 145 -16.76 10.56 -0.28
CA LEU A 145 -16.17 11.01 -1.54
C LEU A 145 -16.81 10.29 -2.75
N LEU A 146 -17.03 8.98 -2.64
CA LEU A 146 -17.70 8.20 -3.69
C LEU A 146 -19.11 8.70 -3.98
N GLU A 147 -19.91 8.94 -2.94
CA GLU A 147 -21.26 9.48 -3.07
C GLU A 147 -21.27 10.86 -3.75
N GLN A 148 -20.31 11.73 -3.41
CA GLN A 148 -20.14 13.02 -4.07
C GLN A 148 -19.81 12.87 -5.57
N GLN A 149 -18.93 11.93 -5.92
CA GLN A 149 -18.55 11.70 -7.32
C GLN A 149 -19.70 11.08 -8.12
N GLN A 150 -20.43 10.12 -7.56
CA GLN A 150 -21.59 9.50 -8.19
C GLN A 150 -22.70 10.54 -8.42
N ALA A 151 -22.97 11.42 -7.45
CA ALA A 151 -23.92 12.52 -7.61
C ALA A 151 -23.46 13.52 -8.70
N ALA A 152 -22.18 13.87 -8.73
CA ALA A 152 -21.62 14.75 -9.75
C ALA A 152 -21.67 14.14 -11.17
N GLN A 153 -21.50 12.82 -11.28
CA GLN A 153 -21.65 12.10 -12.55
C GLN A 153 -23.12 12.07 -12.99
N ALA A 154 -24.05 11.74 -12.08
CA ALA A 154 -25.48 11.73 -12.39
C ALA A 154 -25.97 13.11 -12.88
N ALA A 155 -25.51 14.21 -12.26
CA ALA A 155 -25.85 15.57 -12.66
C ALA A 155 -25.31 15.99 -14.04
N LYS A 156 -24.28 15.32 -14.57
CA LYS A 156 -23.76 15.58 -15.93
C LYS A 156 -24.51 14.82 -17.02
N VAL A 157 -25.24 13.76 -16.66
CA VAL A 157 -25.96 12.89 -17.60
C VAL A 157 -27.39 13.39 -17.85
N VAL A 158 -27.92 14.23 -16.96
CA VAL A 158 -29.21 14.95 -17.10
C VAL A 158 -29.02 16.23 -17.88
#